data_AF-A0A259N4Z0-F1
#
_entry.id   AF-A0A259N4Z0-F1
#
_cell.length_a   1.000
_cell.length_b   1.000
_cell.length_c   1.000
_cell.angle_alpha   90.00
_cell.angle_beta   90.00
_cell.angle_gamma   90.00
#
_symmetry.space_group_name_H-M   'P 1'
#
loop_
_entity.id
_entity.type
_entity.pdbx_description
1 polymer ?
#
loop_
_entity_poly.entity_id
_entity_poly.type
_entity_poly.pdbx_seq_one_letter_code
_entity_poly.pdbx_strand_id
1 'polypeptide(L)'
;MSEANPCLTCGACCAFFRVSFFWGECQSAGGSVPDEQVVQISPHYVAMRGTESAPARCTQLLGDVGCGVRCTMYEQRSSSCREFAASWENGVHNPRCDDARKAHGLPPLTTPVQPVISPDRVA
;
A
#
# COMPACT_ATOMS: atom_id res chain seq x y z
N MET A 1 -9.07 -13.46 16.24
CA MET A 1 -9.11 -11.98 16.21
C MET A 1 -8.42 -11.57 14.93
N SER A 2 -9.17 -11.04 13.97
CA SER A 2 -8.63 -10.59 12.68
C SER A 2 -7.54 -9.54 12.96
N GLU A 3 -6.31 -9.82 12.56
CA GLU A 3 -5.23 -8.86 12.60
C GLU A 3 -5.67 -7.62 11.82
N ALA A 4 -5.72 -6.46 12.49
CA ALA A 4 -6.01 -5.20 11.82
C ALA A 4 -4.91 -4.96 10.78
N ASN A 5 -5.28 -4.88 9.50
CA ASN A 5 -4.32 -4.69 8.42
C ASN A 5 -3.55 -3.37 8.65
N PRO A 6 -2.22 -3.41 8.89
CA PRO A 6 -1.43 -2.23 9.24
C PRO A 6 -1.37 -1.20 8.10
N CYS A 7 -1.67 -1.61 6.85
CA CYS A 7 -1.75 -0.71 5.71
C CYS A 7 -2.97 0.22 5.77
N LEU A 8 -4.02 -0.16 6.50
CA LEU A 8 -5.21 0.67 6.70
C LEU A 8 -5.03 1.76 7.78
N THR A 9 -3.86 1.82 8.43
CA THR A 9 -3.61 2.80 9.49
C THR A 9 -2.31 3.58 9.31
N CYS A 10 -1.31 3.04 8.59
CA CYS A 10 -0.02 3.73 8.47
C CYS A 10 0.11 4.72 7.30
N GLY A 11 -0.35 4.37 6.08
CA GLY A 11 -0.24 5.26 4.91
C GLY A 11 1.16 5.49 4.34
N ALA A 12 2.18 4.80 4.87
CA ALA A 12 3.58 5.05 4.53
C ALA A 12 3.90 4.86 3.04
N CYS A 13 3.42 3.77 2.43
CA CYS A 13 3.67 3.49 1.02
C CYS A 13 3.03 4.54 0.09
N CYS A 14 1.82 5.00 0.40
CA CYS A 14 1.12 6.05 -0.34
C CYS A 14 1.79 7.42 -0.25
N ALA A 15 2.64 7.64 0.76
CA ALA A 15 3.40 8.87 0.98
C ALA A 15 4.91 8.72 0.72
N PHE A 16 5.34 7.67 0.03
CA PHE A 16 6.75 7.39 -0.20
C PHE A 16 7.06 6.97 -1.64
N PHE A 17 6.25 6.11 -2.24
CA PHE A 17 6.50 5.60 -3.58
C PHE A 17 5.81 6.42 -4.67
N ARG A 18 6.47 6.55 -5.82
CA ARG A 18 5.80 6.84 -7.08
C ARG A 18 5.01 5.61 -7.51
N VAL A 19 3.69 5.72 -7.60
CA VAL A 19 2.82 4.61 -8.01
C VAL A 19 2.61 4.72 -9.52
N SER A 20 3.43 4.02 -10.30
CA SER A 20 3.34 3.97 -11.76
C SER A 20 2.81 2.62 -12.25
N PHE A 21 1.91 2.63 -13.24
CA PHE A 21 1.29 1.42 -13.78
C PHE A 21 0.83 1.65 -15.23
N PHE A 22 0.43 0.57 -15.91
CA PHE A 22 0.03 0.61 -17.32
C PHE A 22 -1.28 1.40 -17.48
N TRP A 23 -1.33 2.30 -18.46
CA TRP A 23 -2.52 3.14 -18.70
C TRP A 23 -3.80 2.35 -18.97
N GLY A 24 -3.70 1.08 -19.37
CA GLY A 24 -4.84 0.18 -19.58
C GLY A 24 -5.67 -0.10 -18.32
N GLU A 25 -5.14 0.20 -17.12
CA GLU A 25 -5.92 0.08 -15.89
C GLU A 25 -6.86 1.28 -15.64
N CYS A 26 -6.77 2.34 -16.44
CA CYS A 26 -7.63 3.51 -16.37
C CYS A 26 -9.03 3.22 -16.95
N GLN A 27 -10.04 3.94 -16.46
CA GLN A 27 -11.44 3.78 -16.90
C GLN A 27 -11.62 4.06 -18.40
N SER A 28 -10.92 5.06 -18.95
CA SER A 28 -10.91 5.34 -20.39
C SER A 28 -10.42 4.18 -21.26
N ALA A 29 -9.68 3.23 -20.68
CA ALA A 29 -9.15 2.03 -21.32
C ALA A 29 -9.92 0.74 -20.98
N GLY A 30 -11.01 0.85 -20.21
CA GLY A 30 -11.80 -0.30 -19.73
C GLY A 30 -11.34 -0.87 -18.39
N GLY A 31 -10.40 -0.21 -17.70
CA GLY A 31 -9.97 -0.55 -16.34
C GLY A 31 -10.85 0.08 -15.24
N SER A 32 -10.34 0.11 -14.01
CA SER A 32 -11.10 0.59 -12.83
C SER A 32 -10.63 1.93 -12.28
N VAL A 33 -9.40 2.36 -12.61
CA VAL A 33 -8.78 3.55 -12.03
C VAL A 33 -9.34 4.81 -12.71
N PRO A 34 -9.88 5.81 -11.97
CA PRO A 34 -10.41 7.01 -12.59
C PRO A 34 -9.30 7.84 -13.24
N ASP A 35 -9.55 8.29 -14.46
CA ASP A 35 -8.60 9.03 -15.28
C ASP A 35 -8.15 10.35 -14.62
N GLU A 36 -9.02 11.00 -13.84
CA GLU A 36 -8.71 12.23 -13.13
C GLU A 36 -7.70 12.04 -11.98
N GLN A 37 -7.57 10.81 -11.47
CA GLN A 37 -6.69 10.45 -10.35
C GLN A 37 -5.29 10.04 -10.79
N VAL A 38 -5.00 10.12 -12.09
CA VAL A 38 -3.70 9.78 -12.65
C VAL A 38 -3.11 10.95 -13.44
N VAL A 39 -1.80 10.85 -13.68
CA VAL A 39 -1.05 11.74 -14.56
C VAL A 39 -0.23 10.89 -15.53
N GLN A 40 -0.21 11.27 -16.81
CA GLN A 40 0.59 10.56 -17.81
C GLN A 40 2.07 10.86 -17.59
N ILE A 41 2.89 9.81 -17.46
CA ILE A 41 4.35 9.94 -17.24
C ILE A 41 5.17 9.45 -18.44
N SER A 42 4.56 8.63 -19.30
CA SER A 42 5.14 8.17 -20.57
C SER A 42 4.01 7.72 -21.51
N PRO A 43 4.27 7.37 -22.78
CA PRO A 43 3.23 6.92 -23.71
C PRO A 43 2.45 5.67 -23.26
N HIS A 44 3.02 4.85 -22.35
CA HIS A 44 2.41 3.60 -21.91
C HIS A 44 2.18 3.52 -20.39
N TYR A 45 2.59 4.53 -19.64
CA TYR A 45 2.48 4.51 -18.19
C TYR A 45 1.88 5.80 -17.66
N VAL A 46 1.03 5.62 -16.66
CA VAL A 46 0.50 6.68 -15.82
C VAL A 46 1.04 6.53 -14.40
N ALA A 47 0.97 7.59 -13.61
CA ALA A 47 1.20 7.53 -12.18
C ALA A 47 -0.01 8.05 -11.41
N MET A 48 -0.24 7.54 -10.20
CA MET A 48 -1.23 8.14 -9.30
C MET A 48 -0.84 9.60 -9.02
N ARG A 49 -1.82 10.50 -9.13
CA ARG A 49 -1.62 11.93 -8.92
C ARG A 49 -1.12 12.23 -7.51
N GLY A 50 -0.09 13.07 -7.41
CA GLY A 50 0.63 13.43 -6.19
C GLY A 50 1.86 12.55 -5.92
N THR A 51 2.09 11.50 -6.72
CA THR A 51 3.23 10.59 -6.55
C THR A 51 4.31 10.76 -7.61
N GLU A 52 4.08 11.59 -8.62
CA GLU A 52 4.96 11.81 -9.78
C GLU A 52 6.30 12.48 -9.44
N SER A 53 6.38 13.18 -8.31
CA SER A 53 7.57 13.89 -7.82
C SER A 53 7.85 13.57 -6.34
N ALA A 54 9.11 13.72 -5.93
CA ALA A 54 9.49 13.62 -4.53
C ALA A 54 9.38 15.00 -3.82
N PRO A 55 8.87 15.08 -2.59
CA PRO A 55 8.30 13.98 -1.80
C PRO A 55 6.95 13.51 -2.35
N ALA A 56 6.79 12.19 -2.50
CA ALA A 56 5.58 11.61 -3.07
C ALA A 56 4.47 11.58 -2.01
N ARG A 57 3.27 12.04 -2.36
CA ARG A 57 2.07 11.85 -1.54
C ARG A 57 0.84 11.71 -2.42
N CYS A 58 0.29 10.50 -2.48
CA CYS A 58 -0.92 10.22 -3.24
C CYS A 58 -2.07 11.15 -2.77
N THR A 59 -2.69 11.84 -3.72
CA THR A 59 -3.83 12.75 -3.45
C THR A 59 -5.05 12.03 -2.88
N GLN A 60 -5.15 10.72 -3.09
CA GLN A 60 -6.23 9.87 -2.61
C GLN A 60 -5.99 9.29 -1.21
N LEU A 61 -4.85 9.61 -0.59
CA LEU A 61 -4.57 9.27 0.80
C LEU A 61 -5.21 10.33 1.71
N LEU A 62 -6.31 9.97 2.36
CA LEU A 62 -6.95 10.79 3.38
C LEU A 62 -6.37 10.45 4.76
N GLY A 63 -6.16 11.48 5.58
CA GLY A 63 -5.61 11.36 6.92
C GLY A 63 -4.09 11.57 6.97
N ASP A 64 -3.53 11.33 8.16
CA ASP A 64 -2.13 11.60 8.47
C ASP A 64 -1.35 10.28 8.64
N VAL A 65 -0.20 10.23 7.98
CA VAL A 65 0.70 9.06 7.99
C VAL A 65 1.06 8.72 9.45
N GLY A 66 0.80 7.48 9.85
CA GLY A 66 1.04 7.00 11.22
C GLY A 66 -0.06 7.27 12.24
N CYS A 67 -1.02 8.15 11.95
CA CYS A 67 -2.10 8.51 12.89
C CYS A 67 -3.43 7.84 12.54
N GLY A 68 -3.65 7.53 11.27
CA GLY A 68 -4.87 6.92 10.76
C GLY A 68 -5.18 7.44 9.37
N VAL A 69 -5.24 6.52 8.41
CA VAL A 69 -5.39 6.88 6.99
C VAL A 69 -6.43 6.00 6.31
N ARG A 70 -6.89 6.43 5.14
CA ARG A 70 -7.60 5.55 4.21
C ARG A 70 -7.47 6.04 2.78
N CYS A 71 -7.59 5.13 1.83
CA CYS A 71 -7.72 5.50 0.43
C CYS A 71 -9.18 5.89 0.14
N THR A 72 -9.42 7.05 -0.45
CA THR A 72 -10.75 7.53 -0.85
C THR A 72 -11.35 6.77 -2.02
N MET A 73 -10.53 6.00 -2.75
CA MET A 73 -10.92 5.19 -3.91
C MET A 73 -10.41 3.74 -3.79
N TYR A 74 -10.53 3.16 -2.59
CA TYR A 74 -9.94 1.85 -2.24
C TYR A 74 -10.31 0.71 -3.22
N GLU A 75 -11.57 0.68 -3.68
CA GLU A 75 -12.08 -0.32 -4.63
C GLU A 75 -11.67 -0.08 -6.09
N GLN A 76 -11.09 1.08 -6.40
CA GLN A 76 -10.69 1.50 -7.73
C GLN A 76 -9.17 1.67 -7.83
N ARG A 77 -8.42 1.11 -6.87
CA ARG A 77 -6.96 1.13 -6.85
C ARG A 77 -6.38 0.39 -8.06
N SER A 78 -5.23 0.88 -8.54
CA SER A 78 -4.40 0.15 -9.50
C SER A 78 -3.86 -1.15 -8.90
N SER A 79 -3.46 -2.07 -9.77
CA SER A 79 -2.77 -3.32 -9.47
C SER A 79 -1.60 -3.10 -8.51
N SER A 80 -0.75 -2.12 -8.80
CA SER A 80 0.42 -1.76 -7.98
C SER A 80 0.06 -1.38 -6.54
N CYS A 81 -1.10 -0.76 -6.33
CA CYS A 81 -1.61 -0.44 -4.99
C CYS A 81 -2.27 -1.64 -4.29
N ARG A 82 -2.84 -2.60 -5.03
CA ARG A 82 -3.51 -3.78 -4.48
C ARG A 82 -2.53 -4.89 -4.12
N GLU A 83 -1.50 -5.07 -4.94
CA GLU A 83 -0.52 -6.15 -4.84
C GLU A 83 0.62 -5.84 -3.85
N PHE A 84 0.69 -4.61 -3.34
CA PHE A 84 1.69 -4.22 -2.36
C PHE A 84 1.38 -4.83 -0.99
N ALA A 85 2.12 -5.88 -0.63
CA ALA A 85 1.99 -6.58 0.64
C ALA A 85 2.65 -5.83 1.82
N ALA A 86 2.09 -5.96 3.02
CA ALA A 86 2.74 -5.51 4.24
C ALA A 86 3.98 -6.36 4.53
N SER A 87 4.98 -5.81 5.22
CA SER A 87 6.11 -6.62 5.71
C SER A 87 5.60 -7.70 6.67
N TRP A 88 6.05 -8.94 6.44
CA TRP A 88 5.64 -10.16 7.15
C TRP A 88 4.21 -10.64 6.88
N GLU A 89 3.54 -10.07 5.87
CA GLU A 89 2.28 -10.63 5.37
C GLU A 89 2.51 -12.07 4.89
N ASN A 90 1.72 -13.00 5.41
CA ASN A 90 1.87 -14.44 5.19
C ASN A 90 3.28 -14.97 5.53
N GLY A 91 3.97 -14.35 6.50
CA GLY A 91 5.32 -14.73 6.92
C GLY A 91 6.44 -14.27 5.97
N VAL A 92 6.12 -13.47 4.94
CA VAL A 92 7.09 -13.01 3.95
C VAL A 92 7.57 -11.60 4.28
N HIS A 93 8.88 -11.45 4.46
CA HIS A 93 9.49 -10.14 4.70
C HIS A 93 9.37 -9.25 3.45
N ASN A 94 8.90 -8.01 3.61
CA ASN A 94 8.87 -7.02 2.52
C ASN A 94 9.73 -5.80 2.90
N PRO A 95 11.00 -5.73 2.47
CA PRO A 95 11.89 -4.63 2.83
C PRO A 95 11.41 -3.27 2.30
N ARG A 96 10.65 -3.24 1.18
CA ARG A 96 10.10 -1.99 0.64
C ARG A 96 9.06 -1.38 1.59
N CYS A 97 8.29 -2.20 2.28
CA CYS A 97 7.35 -1.73 3.29
C CYS A 97 8.13 -1.09 4.46
N ASP A 98 9.21 -1.72 4.91
CA ASP A 98 10.03 -1.21 6.01
C ASP A 98 10.75 0.08 5.65
N ASP A 99 11.27 0.22 4.42
CA ASP A 99 11.87 1.46 3.93
C ASP A 99 10.88 2.62 3.92
N ALA A 100 9.65 2.39 3.43
CA ALA A 100 8.61 3.40 3.44
C ALA A 100 8.23 3.80 4.87
N ARG A 101 8.11 2.84 5.79
CA ARG A 101 7.83 3.11 7.21
C ARG A 101 8.94 3.92 7.85
N LYS A 102 10.20 3.53 7.63
CA LYS A 102 11.39 4.23 8.12
C LYS A 102 11.46 5.67 7.64
N ALA A 103 11.13 5.93 6.37
CA ALA A 103 11.12 7.28 5.81
C ALA A 103 10.13 8.22 6.51
N HIS A 104 9.08 7.66 7.12
CA HIS A 104 8.06 8.40 7.88
C HIS A 104 8.21 8.25 9.40
N GLY A 105 9.35 7.75 9.88
CA GLY A 105 9.61 7.58 11.32
C GLY A 105 8.78 6.50 12.01
N LEU A 106 8.16 5.60 11.24
CA LEU A 106 7.34 4.52 11.76
C LEU A 106 8.21 3.29 12.10
N PRO A 107 7.91 2.55 13.18
CA PRO A 107 8.63 1.34 13.54
C PRO A 107 8.42 0.25 12.48
N PRO A 108 9.38 -0.66 12.23
CA PRO A 108 9.19 -1.78 11.31
C PRO A 108 8.06 -2.70 11.79
N LEU A 109 7.44 -3.43 10.87
CA LEU A 109 6.48 -4.47 11.26
C LEU A 109 7.25 -5.69 11.76
N THR A 110 6.69 -6.37 12.75
CA THR A 110 7.24 -7.62 13.30
C THR A 110 6.48 -8.82 12.74
N THR A 111 7.13 -9.98 12.70
CA THR A 111 6.47 -11.24 12.36
C THR A 111 5.26 -11.47 13.28
N PRO A 112 4.10 -11.89 12.73
CA PRO A 112 3.01 -12.40 13.53
C PRO A 112 3.53 -13.55 14.39
N VAL A 113 3.45 -13.42 15.72
CA VAL A 113 3.79 -14.52 16.62
C VAL A 113 2.73 -15.60 16.43
N GLN A 114 3.06 -16.68 15.72
CA GLN A 114 2.16 -17.82 15.67
C GLN A 114 2.05 -18.40 17.08
N PRO A 115 0.84 -18.53 17.65
CA PRO A 115 0.69 -19.20 18.94
C PRO A 115 1.17 -20.64 18.77
N VAL A 116 2.20 -21.01 19.53
CA VAL A 116 2.70 -22.39 19.59
C VAL A 116 1.57 -23.24 20.19
N ILE A 117 0.83 -23.94 19.35
CA ILE A 117 -0.13 -24.94 19.80
C ILE A 117 0.72 -26.06 20.39
N SER A 118 0.79 -26.13 21.71
CA SER A 118 1.44 -27.25 22.39
C SER A 118 0.70 -28.52 21.95
N PRO A 119 1.40 -29.57 21.48
CA PRO A 119 0.74 -30.80 21.07
C PRO A 119 -0.07 -31.32 22.26
N ASP A 120 -1.34 -31.64 22.01
CA ASP A 120 -2.23 -32.22 22.99
C ASP A 120 -1.53 -33.39 23.67
N ARG A 121 -1.37 -33.29 25.00
CA ARG A 121 -0.94 -34.40 25.83
C ARG A 121 -2.02 -35.48 25.72
N VAL A 122 -1.79 -36.46 24.84
CA VAL A 122 -2.57 -37.71 24.83
C VAL A 122 -2.32 -38.40 26.17
N ALA A 123 -3.39 -38.53 26.95
CA ALA A 123 -3.44 -39.23 28.23
C ALA A 123 -3.37 -40.75 28.05
#